data_AF-A0AAE0JWU1-F1
#
_entry.id   AF-A0AAE0JWU1-F1
#
_cell.length_a   1.000
_cell.length_b   1.000
_cell.length_c   1.000
_cell.angle_alpha   90.00
_cell.angle_beta   90.00
_cell.angle_gamma   90.00
#
_symmetry.space_group_name_H-M   'P 1'
#
loop_
_entity.id
_entity.type
_entity.pdbx_description
1 polymer ?
#
loop_
_entity_poly.entity_id
_entity_poly.type
_entity_poly.pdbx_seq_one_letter_code
_entity_poly.pdbx_strand_id
1 'polypeptide(L)'
;MRRPSMIPTGEIPKQAFGRRRGSVKEGKAKEERVEEKSEEGLNYRSKLRNLPFTGQTFERIAKYFAIHGWVSRIVSRADVPTFDRTATEMPFLGGGEETTNVQPVIVYNCRTSNAWPADLALTVTHFPREKVSFAILFGGSEEVERDVIARLTRAGEDAAHPMLLFGLIAELERARIMELAEVMIDNLEDQISKLDAQPAAAGMQTDDVLRRSEKREAWLNTTFMRNALVSWNAQLVKMVNHIPEFPVMVDQILCRQTAHLGRSDVFHELRLPLDTLVSDNDPSNNDLDTNAAEMRKLQEGRLEEEKNMDKEIRYRDQIREAGMRIKDRLLAIHEEYEDKTRDCTMRVDGMAMATQWSHGETNVAIATATSQDSSQMRSIAIVTMVFLPGTFFASVFSMTFFNWSPDPNQPVVSGEIWIYVLITAVVTIATLILFWYFILHRSKNKPRKLGDEAV
;
A
#
# COMPACT_ATOMS: atom_id res chain seq x y z
N MET A 1 -51.06 13.04 -9.78
CA MET A 1 -49.65 13.23 -9.38
C MET A 1 -48.85 12.04 -9.86
N ARG A 2 -47.92 12.28 -10.79
CA ARG A 2 -47.14 11.26 -11.50
C ARG A 2 -46.08 10.66 -10.56
N ARG A 3 -46.02 9.33 -10.49
CA ARG A 3 -44.85 8.60 -9.96
C ARG A 3 -43.78 8.55 -11.06
N PRO A 4 -42.50 8.84 -10.78
CA PRO A 4 -41.44 8.59 -11.73
C PRO A 4 -40.95 7.13 -11.66
N SER A 5 -40.57 6.65 -12.83
CA SER A 5 -40.06 5.32 -13.19
C SER A 5 -38.58 5.12 -12.83
N MET A 6 -38.26 3.86 -12.53
CA MET A 6 -36.99 3.11 -12.69
C MET A 6 -35.64 3.85 -12.78
N ILE A 7 -34.71 3.42 -11.92
CA ILE A 7 -33.31 3.18 -12.29
C ILE A 7 -32.93 1.80 -11.72
N PRO A 8 -32.66 0.77 -12.55
CA PRO A 8 -32.08 -0.48 -12.08
C PRO A 8 -30.57 -0.29 -11.90
N THR A 9 -30.07 -0.71 -10.74
CA THR A 9 -28.64 -0.84 -10.43
C THR A 9 -27.98 -1.78 -11.42
N GLY A 10 -27.05 -1.25 -12.22
CA GLY A 10 -26.29 -2.02 -13.20
C GLY A 10 -25.42 -3.09 -12.53
N GLU A 11 -25.75 -4.34 -12.80
CA GLU A 11 -24.86 -5.48 -12.66
C GLU A 11 -23.64 -5.31 -13.57
N ILE A 12 -22.46 -5.63 -13.06
CA ILE A 12 -21.21 -5.67 -13.80
C ILE A 12 -21.29 -6.84 -14.81
N PRO A 13 -21.09 -6.62 -16.12
CA PRO A 13 -21.26 -7.69 -17.09
C PRO A 13 -20.11 -8.68 -17.02
N LYS A 14 -20.47 -9.95 -16.79
CA LYS A 14 -19.68 -11.13 -17.19
C LYS A 14 -19.48 -11.06 -18.70
N GLN A 15 -18.24 -10.85 -19.17
CA GLN A 15 -17.93 -11.08 -20.58
C GLN A 15 -17.28 -12.45 -20.77
N ALA A 16 -17.99 -13.22 -21.59
CA ALA A 16 -17.67 -14.56 -22.03
C ALA A 16 -16.49 -14.55 -23.01
N PHE A 17 -15.56 -15.47 -22.80
CA PHE A 17 -14.47 -15.77 -23.72
C PHE A 17 -15.01 -16.63 -24.87
N GLY A 18 -15.21 -16.04 -26.05
CA GLY A 18 -15.58 -16.74 -27.27
C GLY A 18 -14.40 -17.46 -27.89
N ARG A 19 -14.32 -18.78 -27.72
CA ARG A 19 -13.42 -19.68 -28.48
C ARG A 19 -13.82 -19.69 -29.97
N ARG A 20 -12.95 -19.22 -30.86
CA ARG A 20 -12.98 -19.60 -32.30
C ARG A 20 -12.49 -21.03 -32.43
N ARG A 21 -13.34 -21.90 -33.02
CA ARG A 21 -13.00 -23.27 -33.41
C ARG A 21 -12.17 -23.26 -34.70
N GLY A 22 -10.97 -23.83 -34.63
CA GLY A 22 -10.19 -24.37 -35.74
C GLY A 22 -9.71 -25.76 -35.33
N SER A 23 -10.12 -26.75 -36.11
CA SER A 23 -9.83 -28.19 -36.11
C SER A 23 -8.33 -28.55 -35.93
N VAL A 24 -7.82 -29.68 -35.42
CA VAL A 24 -8.21 -31.09 -35.33
C VAL A 24 -7.26 -31.78 -34.32
N LYS A 25 -7.83 -32.61 -33.43
CA LYS A 25 -7.29 -33.82 -32.76
C LYS A 25 -5.83 -33.83 -32.28
N GLU A 26 -5.61 -33.39 -31.04
CA GLU A 26 -4.56 -33.91 -30.14
C GLU A 26 -4.88 -33.56 -28.67
N GLY A 27 -6.12 -33.82 -28.25
CA GLY A 27 -6.68 -33.26 -27.00
C GLY A 27 -7.49 -34.28 -26.20
N LYS A 28 -6.84 -35.30 -25.65
CA LYS A 28 -7.46 -36.11 -24.57
C LYS A 28 -6.54 -36.50 -23.43
N ALA A 29 -5.21 -36.57 -23.62
CA ALA A 29 -4.28 -36.90 -22.54
C ALA A 29 -3.64 -35.67 -21.85
N LYS A 30 -3.77 -34.47 -22.43
CA LYS A 30 -3.29 -33.21 -21.85
C LYS A 30 -4.38 -32.38 -21.16
N GLU A 31 -5.66 -32.69 -21.37
CA GLU A 31 -6.78 -31.92 -20.82
C GLU A 31 -7.06 -32.30 -19.36
N GLU A 32 -6.90 -33.57 -18.97
CA GLU A 32 -6.97 -34.00 -17.56
C GLU A 32 -5.81 -33.43 -16.71
N ARG A 33 -4.60 -33.30 -17.27
CA ARG A 33 -3.44 -32.73 -16.54
C ARG A 33 -3.45 -31.20 -16.47
N VAL A 34 -4.33 -30.55 -17.24
CA VAL A 34 -4.49 -29.09 -17.25
C VAL A 34 -5.72 -28.69 -16.43
N GLU A 35 -6.76 -29.53 -16.32
CA GLU A 35 -7.85 -29.30 -15.37
C GLU A 35 -7.34 -29.35 -13.92
N GLU A 36 -6.45 -30.30 -13.57
CA GLU A 36 -5.84 -30.38 -12.24
C GLU A 36 -4.96 -29.15 -11.90
N LYS A 37 -4.33 -28.52 -12.91
CA LYS A 37 -3.56 -27.27 -12.75
C LYS A 37 -4.39 -25.99 -12.83
N SER A 38 -5.62 -26.06 -13.36
CA SER A 38 -6.51 -24.90 -13.47
C SER A 38 -7.35 -24.68 -12.22
N GLU A 39 -7.55 -25.72 -11.40
CA GLU A 39 -8.14 -25.58 -10.05
C GLU A 39 -7.11 -25.09 -9.01
N GLU A 40 -5.81 -25.33 -9.22
CA GLU A 40 -4.73 -24.80 -8.36
C GLU A 40 -4.58 -23.27 -8.44
N GLY A 41 -5.04 -22.63 -9.51
CA GLY A 41 -4.89 -21.19 -9.75
C GLY A 41 -5.94 -20.28 -9.10
N LEU A 42 -7.07 -20.83 -8.61
CA LEU A 42 -8.18 -20.02 -8.06
C LEU A 42 -8.36 -20.11 -6.54
N ASN A 43 -7.59 -20.99 -5.86
CA ASN A 43 -7.70 -21.23 -4.42
C ASN A 43 -6.61 -20.55 -3.56
N TYR A 44 -5.83 -19.64 -4.13
CA TYR A 44 -4.88 -18.80 -3.37
C TYR A 44 -5.53 -17.75 -2.46
N ARG A 45 -6.87 -17.72 -2.37
CA ARG A 45 -7.58 -17.17 -1.20
C ARG A 45 -7.57 -18.19 -0.05
N SER A 46 -6.39 -18.66 0.36
CA SER A 46 -6.24 -19.36 1.63
C SER A 46 -6.39 -18.33 2.75
N LYS A 47 -7.65 -18.01 3.06
CA LYS A 47 -8.01 -17.13 4.15
C LYS A 47 -7.61 -17.88 5.42
N LEU A 48 -6.81 -17.26 6.29
CA LEU A 48 -6.59 -17.66 7.71
C LEU A 48 -7.87 -18.05 8.50
N ARG A 49 -9.06 -17.86 7.90
CA ARG A 49 -10.37 -18.32 8.35
C ARG A 49 -10.59 -19.83 8.22
N ASN A 50 -9.85 -20.54 7.35
CA ASN A 50 -10.01 -21.97 7.15
C ASN A 50 -8.87 -22.70 7.86
N LEU A 51 -9.19 -23.38 8.95
CA LEU A 51 -8.23 -24.16 9.73
C LEU A 51 -8.37 -25.65 9.41
N PRO A 52 -7.27 -26.43 9.44
CA PRO A 52 -7.27 -27.84 9.04
C PRO A 52 -7.86 -28.78 10.12
N PHE A 53 -8.60 -28.26 11.09
CA PHE A 53 -9.12 -29.02 12.23
C PHE A 53 -10.56 -28.64 12.57
N THR A 54 -11.25 -29.54 13.28
CA THR A 54 -12.63 -29.33 13.71
C THR A 54 -12.73 -28.21 14.75
N GLY A 55 -13.91 -27.58 14.86
CA GLY A 55 -14.15 -26.54 15.86
C GLY A 55 -13.88 -26.99 17.30
N GLN A 56 -14.17 -28.25 17.64
CA GLN A 56 -13.89 -28.83 18.96
C GLN A 56 -12.38 -28.94 19.24
N THR A 57 -11.60 -29.31 18.22
CA THR A 57 -10.14 -29.34 18.32
C THR A 57 -9.59 -27.93 18.55
N PHE A 58 -10.11 -26.95 17.82
CA PHE A 58 -9.72 -25.55 18.01
C PHE A 58 -10.07 -25.03 19.40
N GLU A 59 -11.25 -25.35 19.93
CA GLU A 59 -11.67 -24.95 21.27
C GLU A 59 -10.74 -25.53 22.35
N ARG A 60 -10.31 -26.79 22.18
CA ARG A 60 -9.28 -27.38 23.05
C ARG A 60 -7.95 -26.65 22.94
N ILE A 61 -7.47 -26.37 21.73
CA ILE A 61 -6.23 -25.60 21.52
C ILE A 61 -6.36 -24.22 22.17
N ALA A 62 -7.46 -23.51 21.94
CA ALA A 62 -7.73 -22.20 22.52
C ALA A 62 -7.72 -22.23 24.05
N LYS A 63 -8.28 -23.29 24.66
CA LYS A 63 -8.25 -23.49 26.10
C LYS A 63 -6.83 -23.74 26.62
N TYR A 64 -6.07 -24.64 26.00
CA TYR A 64 -4.72 -24.99 26.48
C TYR A 64 -3.66 -23.91 26.24
N PHE A 65 -3.76 -23.17 25.13
CA PHE A 65 -2.85 -22.08 24.80
C PHE A 65 -3.33 -20.71 25.33
N ALA A 66 -4.38 -20.68 26.15
CA ALA A 66 -4.98 -19.47 26.71
C ALA A 66 -5.24 -18.39 25.64
N ILE A 67 -5.84 -18.78 24.51
CA ILE A 67 -6.17 -17.86 23.43
C ILE A 67 -7.42 -17.08 23.81
N HIS A 68 -7.32 -15.75 23.74
CA HIS A 68 -8.49 -14.91 23.93
C HIS A 68 -9.35 -14.86 22.65
N GLY A 69 -10.68 -14.88 22.80
CA GLY A 69 -11.63 -14.91 21.68
C GLY A 69 -11.52 -13.72 20.70
N TRP A 70 -10.81 -12.66 21.08
CA TRP A 70 -10.55 -11.51 20.21
C TRP A 70 -9.73 -11.84 18.95
N VAL A 71 -8.97 -12.94 18.95
CA VAL A 71 -8.26 -13.44 17.76
C VAL A 71 -9.22 -13.62 16.58
N SER A 72 -10.46 -14.03 16.83
CA SER A 72 -11.50 -14.21 15.79
C SER A 72 -11.83 -12.90 15.06
N ARG A 73 -11.82 -11.76 15.77
CA ARG A 73 -12.05 -10.42 15.20
C ARG A 73 -10.90 -10.00 14.29
N ILE A 74 -9.68 -10.38 14.65
CA ILE A 74 -8.47 -9.98 13.92
C ILE A 74 -8.27 -10.86 12.69
N VAL A 75 -8.50 -12.17 12.83
CA VAL A 75 -8.51 -13.13 11.70
C VAL A 75 -9.70 -12.91 10.75
N SER A 76 -10.79 -12.28 11.20
CA SER A 76 -11.89 -11.89 10.30
C SER A 76 -11.63 -10.58 9.56
N ARG A 77 -10.95 -9.59 10.16
CA ARG A 77 -10.56 -8.34 9.48
C ARG A 77 -9.34 -8.58 8.60
N ALA A 78 -9.55 -8.79 7.30
CA ALA A 78 -8.49 -9.23 6.39
C ALA A 78 -7.80 -8.12 5.60
N ASP A 79 -8.43 -6.95 5.50
CA ASP A 79 -8.04 -5.95 4.50
C ASP A 79 -6.97 -4.96 5.01
N VAL A 80 -6.69 -4.93 6.31
CA VAL A 80 -5.75 -3.98 6.91
C VAL A 80 -4.86 -4.70 7.91
N PRO A 81 -3.52 -4.53 7.84
CA PRO A 81 -2.64 -5.06 8.86
C PRO A 81 -2.91 -4.40 10.22
N THR A 82 -2.84 -5.16 11.30
CA THR A 82 -3.14 -4.68 12.64
C THR A 82 -2.17 -5.23 13.65
N PHE A 83 -1.69 -4.37 14.54
CA PHE A 83 -1.09 -4.77 15.81
C PHE A 83 -1.93 -4.19 16.94
N ASP A 84 -2.27 -5.05 17.90
CA ASP A 84 -3.12 -4.69 19.02
C ASP A 84 -2.63 -5.34 20.32
N ARG A 85 -2.88 -4.65 21.43
CA ARG A 85 -2.55 -5.10 22.78
C ARG A 85 -3.74 -4.91 23.69
N THR A 86 -3.98 -5.84 24.60
CA THR A 86 -5.01 -5.70 25.63
C THR A 86 -4.61 -6.44 26.89
N ALA A 87 -4.71 -5.74 28.03
CA ALA A 87 -4.69 -6.38 29.33
C ALA A 87 -6.09 -6.88 29.66
N THR A 88 -6.18 -8.14 30.05
CA THR A 88 -7.43 -8.75 30.52
C THR A 88 -7.11 -9.76 31.61
N GLU A 89 -8.10 -10.47 32.07
CA GLU A 89 -7.99 -11.47 33.12
C GLU A 89 -8.43 -12.82 32.56
N MET A 90 -7.59 -13.86 32.71
CA MET A 90 -7.88 -15.19 32.19
C MET A 90 -7.53 -16.28 33.22
N PRO A 91 -8.26 -17.41 33.22
CA PRO A 91 -7.93 -18.54 34.09
C PRO A 91 -6.60 -19.17 33.66
N PHE A 92 -5.70 -19.39 34.62
CA PHE A 92 -4.46 -20.12 34.37
C PHE A 92 -4.67 -21.62 34.66
N LEU A 93 -4.50 -22.47 33.65
CA LEU A 93 -4.76 -23.92 33.74
C LEU A 93 -3.53 -24.75 34.18
N GLY A 94 -2.49 -24.11 34.73
CA GLY A 94 -1.23 -24.76 35.09
C GLY A 94 -1.19 -25.51 36.42
N GLY A 95 -2.29 -25.57 37.17
CA GLY A 95 -2.41 -26.36 38.40
C GLY A 95 -3.62 -27.28 38.30
N GLY A 96 -3.45 -28.58 38.59
CA GLY A 96 -4.47 -29.64 38.44
C GLY A 96 -5.70 -29.54 39.36
N GLU A 97 -6.09 -28.35 39.81
CA GLU A 97 -7.30 -28.10 40.59
C GLU A 97 -8.26 -27.20 39.81
N GLU A 98 -9.54 -27.57 39.80
CA GLU A 98 -10.66 -26.83 39.19
C GLU A 98 -11.02 -25.52 39.93
N THR A 99 -10.06 -24.87 40.60
CA THR A 99 -10.23 -23.49 41.03
C THR A 99 -9.75 -22.58 39.92
N THR A 100 -10.67 -21.93 39.23
CA THR A 100 -10.38 -20.89 38.23
C THR A 100 -9.72 -19.69 38.91
N ASN A 101 -8.41 -19.80 39.19
CA ASN A 101 -7.61 -18.69 39.65
C ASN A 101 -7.39 -17.77 38.45
N VAL A 102 -8.16 -16.69 38.43
CA VAL A 102 -8.14 -15.69 37.37
C VAL A 102 -6.89 -14.84 37.56
N GLN A 103 -6.02 -14.83 36.55
CA GLN A 103 -4.78 -14.06 36.56
C GLN A 103 -4.81 -12.97 35.49
N PRO A 104 -4.21 -11.80 35.74
CA PRO A 104 -4.06 -10.77 34.74
C PRO A 104 -3.07 -11.23 33.68
N VAL A 105 -3.45 -11.03 32.43
CA VAL A 105 -2.73 -11.45 31.24
C VAL A 105 -2.66 -10.31 30.25
N ILE A 106 -1.59 -10.30 29.46
CA ILE A 106 -1.45 -9.35 28.36
C ILE A 106 -1.56 -10.14 27.06
N VAL A 107 -2.59 -9.82 26.28
CA VAL A 107 -2.85 -10.44 24.99
C VAL A 107 -2.39 -9.51 23.89
N TYR A 108 -1.53 -10.02 23.04
CA TYR A 108 -1.05 -9.37 21.84
C TYR A 108 -1.58 -10.08 20.61
N ASN A 109 -1.99 -9.30 19.63
CA ASN A 109 -2.44 -9.84 18.36
C ASN A 109 -1.83 -9.04 17.21
N CYS A 110 -1.38 -9.75 16.19
CA CYS A 110 -0.89 -9.16 14.96
C CYS A 110 -1.46 -9.87 13.75
N ARG A 111 -1.72 -9.11 12.68
CA ARG A 111 -2.05 -9.63 11.37
C ARG A 111 -1.34 -8.82 10.30
N THR A 112 -0.75 -9.54 9.35
CA THR A 112 -0.14 -9.00 8.13
C THR A 112 -1.18 -8.82 7.02
N SER A 113 -0.82 -8.06 5.98
CA SER A 113 -1.78 -7.75 4.89
C SER A 113 -2.13 -8.98 4.07
N ASN A 114 -3.43 -9.20 3.80
CA ASN A 114 -3.91 -10.26 2.90
C ASN A 114 -3.85 -9.89 1.42
N ALA A 115 -3.41 -8.67 1.10
CA ALA A 115 -3.45 -8.18 -0.27
C ALA A 115 -2.61 -9.05 -1.22
N TRP A 116 -1.62 -9.75 -0.65
CA TRP A 116 -0.77 -10.71 -1.34
C TRP A 116 -0.78 -12.05 -0.60
N PRO A 117 -0.52 -13.16 -1.30
CA PRO A 117 -0.54 -14.49 -0.71
C PRO A 117 0.47 -14.64 0.43
N ALA A 118 0.26 -15.68 1.24
CA ALA A 118 1.01 -15.96 2.45
C ALA A 118 0.84 -14.90 3.57
N ASP A 119 -0.42 -14.54 3.87
CA ASP A 119 -0.70 -13.74 5.07
C ASP A 119 -0.49 -14.56 6.34
N LEU A 120 0.11 -13.91 7.33
CA LEU A 120 0.40 -14.41 8.67
C LEU A 120 -0.47 -13.68 9.70
N ALA A 121 -0.92 -14.40 10.72
CA ALA A 121 -1.47 -13.81 11.94
C ALA A 121 -0.83 -14.46 13.18
N LEU A 122 -0.66 -13.69 14.23
CA LEU A 122 -0.05 -14.13 15.47
C LEU A 122 -0.88 -13.67 16.66
N THR A 123 -1.04 -14.58 17.61
CA THR A 123 -1.56 -14.27 18.93
C THR A 123 -0.53 -14.69 19.97
N VAL A 124 -0.26 -13.82 20.95
CA VAL A 124 0.63 -14.11 22.08
C VAL A 124 -0.09 -13.71 23.37
N THR A 125 -0.25 -14.65 24.28
CA THR A 125 -0.78 -14.42 25.62
C THR A 125 0.36 -14.55 26.62
N HIS A 126 0.72 -13.43 27.27
CA HIS A 126 1.76 -13.38 28.29
C HIS A 126 1.14 -13.38 29.69
N PHE A 127 1.65 -14.25 30.55
CA PHE A 127 1.31 -14.33 31.98
C PHE A 127 2.47 -13.70 32.79
N PRO A 128 2.33 -12.45 33.27
CA PRO A 128 3.42 -11.74 33.93
C PRO A 128 3.89 -12.40 35.23
N ARG A 129 2.97 -13.04 35.95
CA ARG A 129 3.25 -13.72 37.22
C ARG A 129 4.12 -14.97 37.04
N GLU A 130 3.71 -15.82 36.10
CA GLU A 130 4.38 -17.11 35.82
C GLU A 130 5.55 -16.96 34.84
N LYS A 131 5.72 -15.76 34.26
CA LYS A 131 6.81 -15.44 33.31
C LYS A 131 6.80 -16.32 32.06
N VAL A 132 5.62 -16.78 31.66
CA VAL A 132 5.41 -17.63 30.48
C VAL A 132 4.58 -16.91 29.43
N SER A 133 4.89 -17.18 28.16
CA SER A 133 4.17 -16.67 27.01
C SER A 133 3.70 -17.83 26.15
N PHE A 134 2.40 -17.89 25.85
CA PHE A 134 1.84 -18.82 24.89
C PHE A 134 1.61 -18.10 23.58
N ALA A 135 1.98 -18.71 22.46
CA ALA A 135 1.85 -18.08 21.17
C ALA A 135 1.39 -19.07 20.10
N ILE A 136 0.56 -18.58 19.18
CA ILE A 136 0.15 -19.34 18.00
C ILE A 136 0.31 -18.45 16.77
N LEU A 137 1.11 -18.94 15.84
CA LEU A 137 1.26 -18.41 14.50
C LEU A 137 0.28 -19.13 13.57
N PHE A 138 -0.54 -18.36 12.88
CA PHE A 138 -1.47 -18.83 11.87
C PHE A 138 -0.94 -18.46 10.48
N GLY A 139 -1.03 -19.41 9.56
CA GLY A 139 -0.49 -19.26 8.21
C GLY A 139 1.01 -19.54 8.15
N GLY A 140 1.57 -19.39 6.96
CA GLY A 140 2.98 -19.67 6.67
C GLY A 140 3.16 -20.90 5.79
N SER A 141 4.20 -20.85 4.96
CA SER A 141 4.70 -22.02 4.22
C SER A 141 5.60 -22.87 5.13
N GLU A 142 5.91 -24.09 4.69
CA GLU A 142 6.88 -24.97 5.35
C GLU A 142 8.27 -24.32 5.47
N GLU A 143 8.59 -23.37 4.61
CA GLU A 143 9.83 -22.57 4.69
C GLU A 143 9.80 -21.62 5.89
N VAL A 144 8.68 -20.91 6.08
CA VAL A 144 8.49 -19.99 7.21
C VAL A 144 8.53 -20.77 8.52
N GLU A 145 7.89 -21.94 8.59
CA GLU A 145 7.92 -22.80 9.77
C GLU A 145 9.36 -23.19 10.16
N ARG A 146 10.15 -23.66 9.20
CA ARG A 146 11.55 -24.04 9.43
C ARG A 146 12.40 -22.85 9.89
N ASP A 147 12.22 -21.68 9.29
CA ASP A 147 12.96 -20.47 9.66
C ASP A 147 12.59 -20.00 11.08
N VAL A 148 11.29 -20.00 11.42
CA VAL A 148 10.81 -19.66 12.76
C VAL A 148 11.39 -20.59 13.82
N ILE A 149 11.32 -21.91 13.60
CA ILE A 149 11.86 -22.91 14.55
C ILE A 149 13.38 -22.74 14.70
N ALA A 150 14.11 -22.54 13.60
CA ALA A 150 15.55 -22.36 13.62
C ALA A 150 15.97 -21.12 14.43
N ARG A 151 15.23 -20.00 14.27
CA ARG A 151 15.50 -18.76 15.00
C ARG A 151 15.13 -18.85 16.48
N LEU A 152 13.99 -19.48 16.81
CA LEU A 152 13.59 -19.69 18.20
C LEU A 152 14.58 -20.59 18.96
N THR A 153 15.13 -21.61 18.29
CA THR A 153 16.15 -22.49 18.89
C THR A 153 17.43 -21.71 19.24
N ARG A 154 17.73 -20.62 18.52
CA ARG A 154 18.90 -19.77 18.75
C ARG A 154 18.65 -18.60 19.71
N ALA A 155 17.39 -18.27 20.00
CA ALA A 155 17.03 -17.12 20.82
C ALA A 155 17.44 -17.27 22.29
N GLY A 156 17.53 -18.51 22.80
CA GLY A 156 17.99 -18.77 24.17
C GLY A 156 17.15 -18.05 25.22
N GLU A 157 17.75 -17.15 25.97
CA GLU A 157 17.10 -16.38 27.04
C GLU A 157 16.17 -15.27 26.52
N ASP A 158 16.39 -14.78 25.29
CA ASP A 158 15.56 -13.73 24.68
C ASP A 158 14.14 -14.21 24.38
N ALA A 159 13.93 -15.54 24.34
CA ALA A 159 12.64 -16.18 24.15
C ALA A 159 11.62 -15.86 25.25
N ALA A 160 12.08 -15.37 26.41
CA ALA A 160 11.19 -14.94 27.49
C ALA A 160 10.36 -13.70 27.12
N HIS A 161 10.86 -12.83 26.23
CA HIS A 161 10.20 -11.57 25.91
C HIS A 161 9.02 -11.77 24.93
N PRO A 162 7.79 -11.33 25.26
CA PRO A 162 6.62 -11.58 24.41
C PRO A 162 6.68 -10.90 23.03
N MET A 163 7.46 -9.81 22.90
CA MET A 163 7.67 -9.14 21.60
C MET A 163 8.63 -9.86 20.66
N LEU A 164 9.33 -10.92 21.08
CA LEU A 164 10.30 -11.62 20.21
C LEU A 164 9.60 -12.16 18.96
N LEU A 165 8.44 -12.80 19.12
CA LEU A 165 7.67 -13.37 18.00
C LEU A 165 7.11 -12.30 17.07
N PHE A 166 6.77 -11.11 17.60
CA PHE A 166 6.36 -9.97 16.77
C PHE A 166 7.53 -9.39 15.98
N GLY A 167 8.73 -9.33 16.60
CA GLY A 167 9.97 -8.99 15.89
C GLY A 167 10.27 -9.97 14.76
N LEU A 168 10.08 -11.26 15.01
CA LEU A 168 10.27 -12.31 14.00
C LEU A 168 9.31 -12.17 12.82
N ILE A 169 8.02 -11.93 13.09
CA ILE A 169 7.04 -11.67 12.02
C ILE A 169 7.37 -10.41 11.25
N ALA A 170 7.82 -9.35 11.92
CA ALA A 170 8.24 -8.14 11.22
C ALA A 170 9.40 -8.41 10.25
N GLU A 171 10.34 -9.31 10.60
CA GLU A 171 11.41 -9.71 9.69
C GLU A 171 10.95 -10.58 8.53
N LEU A 172 10.05 -11.52 8.78
CA LEU A 172 9.44 -12.34 7.72
C LEU A 172 8.65 -11.48 6.74
N GLU A 173 7.84 -10.56 7.27
CA GLU A 173 7.03 -9.64 6.48
C GLU A 173 7.89 -8.66 5.70
N ARG A 174 8.99 -8.17 6.29
CA ARG A 174 10.01 -7.37 5.56
C ARG A 174 10.56 -8.13 4.36
N ALA A 175 11.01 -9.37 4.53
CA ALA A 175 11.56 -10.14 3.41
C ALA A 175 10.53 -10.28 2.28
N ARG A 176 9.28 -10.62 2.62
CA ARG A 176 8.18 -10.78 1.67
C ARG A 176 7.82 -9.48 0.94
N ILE A 177 7.63 -8.39 1.69
CA ILE A 177 7.17 -7.12 1.13
C ILE A 177 8.26 -6.44 0.30
N MET A 178 9.54 -6.52 0.70
CA MET A 178 10.63 -5.87 -0.02
C MET A 178 10.83 -6.48 -1.41
N GLU A 179 10.83 -7.81 -1.52
CA GLU A 179 10.90 -8.52 -2.81
C GLU A 179 9.74 -8.10 -3.72
N LEU A 180 8.53 -8.06 -3.16
CA LEU A 180 7.34 -7.71 -3.91
C LEU A 180 7.32 -6.23 -4.33
N ALA A 181 7.85 -5.33 -3.49
CA ALA A 181 7.97 -3.92 -3.81
C ALA A 181 8.95 -3.68 -4.96
N GLU A 182 10.08 -4.39 -4.97
CA GLU A 182 11.08 -4.32 -6.05
C GLU A 182 10.49 -4.74 -7.39
N VAL A 183 9.77 -5.88 -7.45
CA VAL A 183 9.12 -6.33 -8.68
C VAL A 183 8.11 -5.32 -9.24
N MET A 184 7.32 -4.68 -8.37
CA MET A 184 6.35 -3.66 -8.81
C MET A 184 7.03 -2.36 -9.26
N ILE A 185 8.09 -1.97 -8.56
CA ILE A 185 8.93 -0.82 -8.91
C ILE A 185 9.55 -1.01 -10.30
N ASP A 186 10.18 -2.16 -10.55
CA ASP A 186 10.85 -2.47 -11.81
C ASP A 186 9.84 -2.47 -12.98
N ASN A 187 8.66 -3.06 -12.76
CA ASN A 187 7.59 -3.02 -13.76
C ASN A 187 7.13 -1.58 -14.06
N LEU A 188 7.07 -0.70 -13.06
CA LEU A 188 6.74 0.70 -13.28
C LEU A 188 7.84 1.43 -14.06
N GLU A 189 9.11 1.19 -13.72
CA GLU A 189 10.27 1.75 -14.46
C GLU A 189 10.29 1.31 -15.93
N ASP A 190 9.99 0.04 -16.20
CA ASP A 190 9.84 -0.48 -17.56
C ASP A 190 8.76 0.27 -18.35
N GLN A 191 7.65 0.62 -17.69
CA GLN A 191 6.58 1.39 -18.32
C GLN A 191 6.96 2.87 -18.53
N ILE A 192 7.74 3.47 -17.63
CA ILE A 192 8.32 4.82 -17.80
C ILE A 192 9.28 4.82 -18.99
N SER A 193 10.20 3.86 -19.05
CA SER A 193 11.18 3.75 -20.15
C SER A 193 10.51 3.58 -21.51
N LYS A 194 9.39 2.83 -21.57
CA LYS A 194 8.56 2.68 -22.77
C LYS A 194 7.82 3.96 -23.18
N LEU A 195 7.66 4.95 -22.29
CA LEU A 195 7.10 6.27 -22.64
C LEU A 195 8.13 7.12 -23.39
N ASP A 196 9.38 7.15 -22.91
CA ASP A 196 10.44 7.95 -23.51
C ASP A 196 10.88 7.45 -24.89
N ALA A 197 10.84 6.13 -25.10
CA ALA A 197 11.35 5.49 -26.32
C ALA A 197 10.47 5.70 -27.58
N GLN A 198 9.28 6.30 -27.49
CA GLN A 198 8.37 6.38 -28.65
C GLN A 198 7.97 7.80 -29.07
N PRO A 199 8.48 8.28 -30.22
CA PRO A 199 7.83 9.34 -30.97
C PRO A 199 6.55 8.77 -31.58
N ALA A 200 5.51 9.61 -31.63
CA ALA A 200 4.15 9.30 -32.09
C ALA A 200 4.09 8.55 -33.44
N ALA A 201 4.20 7.22 -33.41
CA ALA A 201 3.95 6.38 -34.58
C ALA A 201 2.45 6.06 -34.61
N ALA A 202 1.75 6.69 -35.54
CA ALA A 202 0.35 6.44 -35.81
C ALA A 202 0.15 5.01 -36.35
N GLY A 203 -0.31 4.08 -35.53
CA GLY A 203 -0.70 2.75 -35.99
C GLY A 203 -1.21 1.82 -34.88
N MET A 204 -2.43 1.31 -35.08
CA MET A 204 -3.10 0.20 -34.35
C MET A 204 -3.85 0.56 -33.04
N GLN A 205 -5.16 0.83 -33.17
CA GLN A 205 -6.06 1.24 -32.07
C GLN A 205 -6.21 0.22 -30.92
N THR A 206 -5.97 -1.08 -31.14
CA THR A 206 -6.14 -2.11 -30.10
C THR A 206 -4.94 -2.22 -29.17
N ASP A 207 -3.72 -2.07 -29.68
CA ASP A 207 -2.49 -2.15 -28.88
C ASP A 207 -2.34 -0.92 -27.96
N ASP A 208 -2.82 0.25 -28.42
CA ASP A 208 -2.81 1.47 -27.62
C ASP A 208 -3.71 1.38 -26.38
N VAL A 209 -4.86 0.70 -26.47
CA VAL A 209 -5.78 0.53 -25.34
C VAL A 209 -5.17 -0.42 -24.31
N LEU A 210 -4.64 -1.56 -24.76
CA LEU A 210 -3.97 -2.54 -23.90
C LEU A 210 -2.77 -1.92 -23.18
N ARG A 211 -1.93 -1.17 -23.90
CA ARG A 211 -0.77 -0.49 -23.31
C ARG A 211 -1.16 0.59 -22.31
N ARG A 212 -2.25 1.33 -22.54
CA ARG A 212 -2.78 2.29 -21.55
C ARG A 212 -3.30 1.58 -20.30
N SER A 213 -3.94 0.42 -20.44
CA SER A 213 -4.36 -0.38 -19.27
C SER A 213 -3.17 -0.91 -18.49
N GLU A 214 -2.13 -1.45 -19.14
CA GLU A 214 -0.92 -1.95 -18.48
C GLU A 214 -0.19 -0.86 -17.70
N LYS A 215 -0.04 0.34 -18.29
CA LYS A 215 0.55 1.51 -17.60
C LYS A 215 -0.25 1.88 -16.36
N ARG A 216 -1.58 1.94 -16.49
CA ARG A 216 -2.47 2.25 -15.37
C ARG A 216 -2.37 1.19 -14.29
N GLU A 217 -2.30 -0.08 -14.66
CA GLU A 217 -2.15 -1.19 -13.73
C GLU A 217 -0.82 -1.13 -12.97
N ALA A 218 0.31 -0.93 -13.65
CA ALA A 218 1.61 -0.78 -13.01
C ALA A 218 1.64 0.39 -12.01
N TRP A 219 1.06 1.54 -12.40
CA TRP A 219 0.95 2.71 -11.52
C TRP A 219 0.04 2.45 -10.31
N LEU A 220 -1.12 1.82 -10.52
CA LEU A 220 -2.05 1.46 -9.44
C LEU A 220 -1.44 0.45 -8.47
N ASN A 221 -0.77 -0.58 -8.98
CA ASN A 221 -0.12 -1.62 -8.18
C ASN A 221 1.00 -1.01 -7.32
N THR A 222 1.85 -0.16 -7.89
CA THR A 222 2.92 0.52 -7.14
C THR A 222 2.36 1.48 -6.08
N THR A 223 1.29 2.21 -6.42
CA THR A 223 0.60 3.10 -5.46
C THR A 223 -0.05 2.31 -4.33
N PHE A 224 -0.66 1.17 -4.64
CA PHE A 224 -1.26 0.28 -3.67
C PHE A 224 -0.19 -0.33 -2.74
N MET A 225 0.95 -0.74 -3.28
CA MET A 225 2.10 -1.20 -2.51
C MET A 225 2.62 -0.12 -1.55
N ARG A 226 2.83 1.10 -2.04
CA ARG A 226 3.20 2.24 -1.18
C ARG A 226 2.23 2.40 -0.01
N ASN A 227 0.93 2.35 -0.26
CA ASN A 227 -0.08 2.50 0.81
C ASN A 227 -0.04 1.34 1.82
N ALA A 228 0.26 0.11 1.37
CA ALA A 228 0.44 -1.03 2.25
C ALA A 228 1.70 -0.90 3.12
N LEU A 229 2.81 -0.43 2.54
CA LEU A 229 4.05 -0.09 3.28
C LEU A 229 3.75 0.90 4.40
N VAL A 230 3.07 2.02 4.09
CA VAL A 230 2.67 3.02 5.10
C VAL A 230 1.79 2.40 6.19
N SER A 231 0.84 1.54 5.80
CA SER A 231 -0.09 0.90 6.74
C SER A 231 0.61 -0.05 7.71
N TRP A 232 1.55 -0.85 7.21
CA TRP A 232 2.40 -1.73 8.03
C TRP A 232 3.34 -0.92 8.91
N ASN A 233 3.93 0.13 8.36
CA ASN A 233 4.87 0.97 9.07
C ASN A 233 4.24 1.62 10.32
N ALA A 234 2.98 2.04 10.19
CA ALA A 234 2.19 2.51 11.32
C ALA A 234 2.01 1.45 12.43
N GLN A 235 1.97 0.15 12.09
CA GLN A 235 1.91 -0.92 13.11
C GLN A 235 3.29 -1.18 13.73
N LEU A 236 4.38 -1.12 12.96
CA LEU A 236 5.74 -1.24 13.49
C LEU A 236 6.03 -0.17 14.54
N VAL A 237 5.63 1.08 14.30
CA VAL A 237 5.78 2.17 15.28
C VAL A 237 5.04 1.85 16.58
N LYS A 238 3.84 1.25 16.53
CA LYS A 238 3.13 0.80 17.74
C LYS A 238 3.89 -0.29 18.49
N MET A 239 4.50 -1.24 17.77
CA MET A 239 5.32 -2.29 18.38
C MET A 239 6.55 -1.70 19.07
N VAL A 240 7.26 -0.79 18.40
CA VAL A 240 8.44 -0.09 18.92
C VAL A 240 8.12 0.71 20.19
N ASN A 241 7.00 1.44 20.18
CA ASN A 241 6.57 2.23 21.33
C ASN A 241 6.13 1.35 22.50
N HIS A 242 5.64 0.14 22.23
CA HIS A 242 5.18 -0.75 23.28
C HIS A 242 6.32 -1.36 24.11
N ILE A 243 7.47 -1.65 23.50
CA ILE A 243 8.60 -2.29 24.17
C ILE A 243 9.05 -1.57 25.46
N PRO A 244 9.32 -0.25 25.47
CA PRO A 244 9.72 0.45 26.70
C PRO A 244 8.57 0.57 27.73
N GLU A 245 7.31 0.48 27.30
CA GLU A 245 6.15 0.52 28.19
C GLU A 245 5.88 -0.82 28.88
N PHE A 246 6.36 -1.93 28.31
CA PHE A 246 6.08 -3.28 28.80
C PHE A 246 6.52 -3.52 30.25
N PRO A 247 7.76 -3.19 30.68
CA PRO A 247 8.16 -3.38 32.07
C PRO A 247 7.29 -2.60 33.06
N VAL A 248 6.95 -1.34 32.72
CA VAL A 248 6.10 -0.48 33.55
C VAL A 248 4.69 -1.07 33.70
N MET A 249 4.16 -1.63 32.61
CA MET A 249 2.85 -2.27 32.60
C MET A 249 2.83 -3.55 33.45
N VAL A 250 3.88 -4.37 33.38
CA VAL A 250 4.04 -5.56 34.21
C VAL A 250 4.11 -5.17 35.69
N ASP A 251 4.91 -4.16 36.04
CA ASP A 251 5.02 -3.66 37.41
C ASP A 251 3.66 -3.17 37.94
N GLN A 252 2.89 -2.42 37.14
CA GLN A 252 1.55 -1.97 37.51
C GLN A 252 0.57 -3.13 37.76
N ILE A 253 0.62 -4.16 36.92
CA ILE A 253 -0.25 -5.34 37.04
C ILE A 253 0.08 -6.12 38.31
N LEU A 254 1.37 -6.35 38.57
CA LEU A 254 1.82 -7.08 39.77
C LEU A 254 1.51 -6.29 41.06
N CYS A 255 1.74 -4.98 41.08
CA CYS A 255 1.44 -4.14 42.25
C CYS A 255 -0.07 -4.03 42.57
N ARG A 256 -0.96 -4.05 41.56
CA ARG A 256 -2.41 -4.05 41.81
C ARG A 256 -2.88 -5.30 42.53
N GLN A 257 -2.27 -6.44 42.28
CA GLN A 257 -2.66 -7.69 42.93
C GLN A 257 -2.13 -7.81 44.36
N THR A 258 -0.94 -7.31 44.64
CA THR A 258 -0.39 -7.31 46.01
C THR A 258 -1.18 -6.39 46.94
N ALA A 259 -1.74 -5.29 46.43
CA ALA A 259 -2.63 -4.40 47.18
C ALA A 259 -3.94 -5.08 47.61
N HIS A 260 -4.49 -5.99 46.80
CA HIS A 260 -5.69 -6.78 47.16
C HIS A 260 -5.43 -7.84 48.24
N LEU A 261 -4.18 -8.27 48.44
CA LEU A 261 -3.77 -9.23 49.46
C LEU A 261 -3.42 -8.57 50.82
N GLY A 262 -3.70 -7.28 51.00
CA GLY A 262 -3.50 -6.59 52.28
C GLY A 262 -2.05 -6.48 52.73
N ARG A 263 -1.08 -6.67 51.82
CA ARG A 263 0.35 -6.58 52.11
C ARG A 263 0.92 -5.33 51.44
N SER A 264 0.53 -4.18 51.96
CA SER A 264 1.22 -2.91 51.69
C SER A 264 2.64 -3.04 52.23
N ASP A 265 3.62 -2.70 51.41
CA ASP A 265 5.00 -2.37 51.81
C ASP A 265 5.97 -3.51 52.21
N VAL A 266 6.11 -4.54 51.37
CA VAL A 266 7.32 -5.40 51.46
C VAL A 266 8.56 -4.69 50.89
N PHE A 267 8.40 -3.69 50.02
CA PHE A 267 9.55 -3.01 49.40
C PHE A 267 10.17 -1.87 50.23
N HIS A 268 9.52 -1.41 51.31
CA HIS A 268 10.03 -0.28 52.11
C HIS A 268 10.44 -0.64 53.55
N GLU A 269 10.06 -1.80 54.09
CA GLU A 269 10.44 -2.22 55.45
C GLU A 269 11.76 -3.00 55.55
N LEU A 270 12.38 -3.40 54.44
CA LEU A 270 13.66 -4.15 54.43
C LEU A 270 14.90 -3.29 54.76
N ARG A 271 14.74 -2.10 55.34
CA ARG A 271 15.84 -1.19 55.69
C ARG A 271 15.90 -0.79 57.16
N LEU A 272 15.27 -1.54 58.06
CA LEU A 272 15.49 -1.34 59.49
C LEU A 272 16.77 -2.05 59.95
N PRO A 273 17.77 -1.32 60.49
CA PRO A 273 18.94 -1.92 61.11
C PRO A 273 18.52 -2.73 62.34
N LEU A 274 19.25 -3.80 62.58
CA LEU A 274 19.12 -4.74 63.68
C LEU A 274 19.56 -4.11 65.03
N ASP A 275 18.97 -3.00 65.46
CA ASP A 275 19.36 -2.31 66.71
C ASP A 275 18.21 -2.13 67.73
N THR A 276 17.00 -2.61 67.45
CA THR A 276 15.83 -2.38 68.33
C THR A 276 15.29 -3.58 69.10
N LEU A 277 15.97 -4.74 69.10
CA LEU A 277 15.57 -5.90 69.92
C LEU A 277 16.67 -6.39 70.88
N VAL A 278 17.39 -5.45 71.49
CA VAL A 278 18.14 -5.72 72.73
C VAL A 278 17.62 -4.79 73.82
N SER A 279 16.43 -5.09 74.34
CA SER A 279 16.15 -4.78 75.73
C SER A 279 15.18 -5.80 76.28
N ASP A 280 15.58 -6.34 77.43
CA ASP A 280 14.79 -7.06 78.41
C ASP A 280 14.51 -8.53 78.06
N ASN A 281 15.49 -9.39 78.36
CA ASN A 281 15.18 -10.75 78.79
C ASN A 281 16.04 -11.15 80.00
N ASP A 282 15.30 -11.52 81.05
CA ASP A 282 15.68 -12.01 82.37
C ASP A 282 16.50 -13.32 82.27
N PRO A 283 17.62 -13.51 83.01
CA PRO A 283 18.59 -14.56 82.71
C PRO A 283 18.30 -15.90 83.40
N SER A 284 17.06 -16.42 83.33
CA SER A 284 16.67 -17.64 84.07
C SER A 284 15.94 -18.75 83.32
N ASN A 285 16.11 -18.90 81.99
CA ASN A 285 15.60 -20.08 81.28
C ASN A 285 16.64 -20.75 80.35
N ASN A 286 16.81 -22.06 80.57
CA ASN A 286 17.71 -22.97 79.85
C ASN A 286 17.16 -23.40 78.48
N ASP A 287 16.90 -22.46 77.56
CA ASP A 287 16.43 -22.74 76.19
C ASP A 287 17.41 -22.21 75.12
N LEU A 288 18.71 -22.52 75.27
CA LEU A 288 19.73 -22.06 74.31
C LEU A 288 19.63 -22.77 72.94
N ASP A 289 19.19 -24.02 72.89
CA ASP A 289 19.17 -24.82 71.66
C ASP A 289 17.95 -24.52 70.77
N THR A 290 16.80 -24.20 71.37
CA THR A 290 15.56 -23.83 70.67
C THR A 290 15.69 -22.48 69.97
N ASN A 291 16.27 -21.49 70.66
CA ASN A 291 16.53 -20.15 70.10
C ASN A 291 17.59 -20.19 68.98
N ALA A 292 18.59 -21.05 69.08
CA ALA A 292 19.60 -21.23 68.03
C ALA A 292 19.02 -21.88 66.76
N ALA A 293 18.09 -22.84 66.90
CA ALA A 293 17.40 -23.46 65.77
C ALA A 293 16.43 -22.48 65.07
N GLU A 294 15.75 -21.63 65.83
CA GLU A 294 14.83 -20.62 65.31
C GLU A 294 15.59 -19.50 64.57
N MET A 295 16.73 -19.06 65.10
CA MET A 295 17.65 -18.14 64.43
C MET A 295 18.22 -18.70 63.13
N ARG A 296 18.54 -20.00 63.07
CA ARG A 296 18.99 -20.66 61.82
C ARG A 296 17.89 -20.68 60.75
N LYS A 297 16.64 -20.98 61.10
CA LYS A 297 15.50 -20.94 60.16
C LYS A 297 15.22 -19.53 59.63
N LEU A 298 15.34 -18.52 60.47
CA LEU A 298 15.20 -17.11 60.05
C LEU A 298 16.34 -16.68 59.11
N GLN A 299 17.56 -17.18 59.34
CA GLN A 299 18.71 -16.90 58.50
C GLN A 299 18.66 -17.65 57.16
N GLU A 300 18.19 -18.90 57.16
CA GLU A 300 17.89 -19.69 55.95
C GLU A 300 16.77 -19.03 55.12
N GLY A 301 15.68 -18.59 55.76
CA GLY A 301 14.61 -17.85 55.10
C GLY A 301 15.09 -16.53 54.45
N ARG A 302 15.95 -15.78 55.14
CA ARG A 302 16.55 -14.54 54.59
C ARG A 302 17.45 -14.82 53.38
N LEU A 303 18.25 -15.88 53.43
CA LEU A 303 19.10 -16.30 52.30
C LEU A 303 18.26 -16.77 51.10
N GLU A 304 17.10 -17.38 51.32
CA GLU A 304 16.16 -17.73 50.26
C GLU A 304 15.46 -16.49 49.66
N GLU A 305 15.11 -15.51 50.49
CA GLU A 305 14.55 -14.23 50.04
C GLU A 305 15.56 -13.40 49.23
N GLU A 306 16.81 -13.31 49.66
CA GLU A 306 17.89 -12.66 48.90
C GLU A 306 18.10 -13.33 47.53
N LYS A 307 18.16 -14.67 47.51
CA LYS A 307 18.28 -15.43 46.24
C LYS A 307 17.08 -15.24 45.32
N ASN A 308 15.87 -15.10 45.86
CA ASN A 308 14.67 -14.85 45.06
C ASN A 308 14.66 -13.41 44.51
N MET A 309 15.12 -12.45 45.30
CA MET A 309 15.27 -11.05 44.87
C MET A 309 16.30 -10.93 43.75
N ASP A 310 17.46 -11.60 43.86
CA ASP A 310 18.48 -11.63 42.81
C ASP A 310 17.98 -12.24 41.49
N LYS A 311 17.14 -13.29 41.56
CA LYS A 311 16.49 -13.89 40.38
C LYS A 311 15.49 -12.93 39.73
N GLU A 312 14.73 -12.18 40.52
CA GLU A 312 13.76 -11.21 40.01
C GLU A 312 14.45 -10.04 39.31
N ILE A 313 15.52 -9.50 39.91
CA ILE A 313 16.34 -8.43 39.33
C ILE A 313 16.92 -8.90 38.00
N ARG A 314 17.54 -10.09 37.97
CA ARG A 314 18.13 -10.66 36.76
C ARG A 314 17.11 -10.84 35.64
N TYR A 315 15.91 -11.34 35.96
CA TYR A 315 14.83 -11.49 34.99
C TYR A 315 14.37 -10.15 34.40
N ARG A 316 14.23 -9.11 35.23
CA ARG A 316 13.86 -7.76 34.77
C ARG A 316 14.92 -7.16 33.86
N ASP A 317 16.20 -7.34 34.19
CA ASP A 317 17.31 -6.87 33.37
C ASP A 317 17.37 -7.62 32.03
N GLN A 318 17.23 -8.95 32.03
CA GLN A 318 17.15 -9.77 30.82
C GLN A 318 16.02 -9.33 29.89
N ILE A 319 14.80 -9.14 30.42
CA ILE A 319 13.66 -8.66 29.62
C ILE A 319 13.91 -7.28 29.05
N ARG A 320 14.48 -6.37 29.85
CA ARG A 320 14.75 -5.01 29.40
C ARG A 320 15.79 -4.99 28.28
N GLU A 321 16.86 -5.76 28.41
CA GLU A 321 17.90 -5.86 27.37
C GLU A 321 17.39 -6.55 26.10
N ALA A 322 16.68 -7.67 26.22
CA ALA A 322 16.06 -8.34 25.09
C ALA A 322 15.06 -7.43 24.38
N GLY A 323 14.24 -6.70 25.14
CA GLY A 323 13.33 -5.69 24.62
C GLY A 323 14.07 -4.62 23.82
N MET A 324 15.15 -4.04 24.36
CA MET A 324 15.95 -3.03 23.66
C MET A 324 16.54 -3.56 22.35
N ARG A 325 17.09 -4.78 22.32
CA ARG A 325 17.56 -5.41 21.07
C ARG A 325 16.45 -5.54 20.02
N ILE A 326 15.28 -6.01 20.43
CA ILE A 326 14.11 -6.14 19.55
C ILE A 326 13.68 -4.75 19.04
N LYS A 327 13.69 -3.73 19.91
CA LYS A 327 13.32 -2.37 19.56
C LYS A 327 14.25 -1.79 18.51
N ASP A 328 15.55 -1.89 18.71
CA ASP A 328 16.55 -1.39 17.77
C ASP A 328 16.41 -2.08 16.41
N ARG A 329 16.14 -3.39 16.42
CA ARG A 329 15.88 -4.12 15.17
C ARG A 329 14.60 -3.67 14.47
N LEU A 330 13.50 -3.52 15.20
CA LEU A 330 12.23 -3.03 14.64
C LEU A 330 12.36 -1.59 14.10
N LEU A 331 13.16 -0.74 14.75
CA LEU A 331 13.49 0.60 14.26
C LEU A 331 14.26 0.56 12.95
N ALA A 332 15.25 -0.32 12.82
CA ALA A 332 15.95 -0.51 11.55
C ALA A 332 15.01 -0.97 10.42
N ILE A 333 14.05 -1.86 10.72
CA ILE A 333 13.02 -2.27 9.76
C ILE A 333 12.11 -1.09 9.40
N HIS A 334 11.70 -0.29 10.39
CA HIS A 334 10.90 0.91 10.17
C HIS A 334 11.59 1.90 9.21
N GLU A 335 12.89 2.15 9.39
CA GLU A 335 13.69 3.01 8.50
C GLU A 335 13.74 2.44 7.07
N GLU A 336 13.96 1.14 6.92
CA GLU A 336 13.96 0.46 5.61
C GLU A 336 12.62 0.59 4.88
N TYR A 337 11.50 0.50 5.60
CA TYR A 337 10.15 0.70 5.05
C TYR A 337 9.89 2.15 4.66
N GLU A 338 10.36 3.12 5.46
CA GLU A 338 10.29 4.54 5.12
C GLU A 338 11.06 4.85 3.84
N ASP A 339 12.27 4.30 3.69
CA ASP A 339 13.07 4.46 2.48
C ASP A 339 12.39 3.84 1.26
N LYS A 340 11.88 2.60 1.38
CA LYS A 340 11.13 1.98 0.26
C LYS A 340 9.82 2.73 -0.06
N THR A 341 9.18 3.34 0.93
CA THR A 341 7.99 4.18 0.72
C THR A 341 8.34 5.44 -0.09
N ARG A 342 9.46 6.10 0.23
CA ARG A 342 9.98 7.25 -0.54
C ARG A 342 10.32 6.83 -1.97
N ASP A 343 10.92 5.65 -2.12
CA ASP A 343 11.30 5.07 -3.39
C ASP A 343 10.10 4.80 -4.31
N CYS A 344 9.03 4.19 -3.77
CA CYS A 344 7.75 4.04 -4.47
C CYS A 344 7.12 5.40 -4.83
N THR A 345 7.19 6.38 -3.92
CA THR A 345 6.60 7.71 -4.13
C THR A 345 7.30 8.42 -5.29
N MET A 346 8.64 8.44 -5.28
CA MET A 346 9.45 9.04 -6.33
C MET A 346 9.11 8.47 -7.71
N ARG A 347 8.92 7.16 -7.84
CA ARG A 347 8.61 6.51 -9.12
C ARG A 347 7.19 6.74 -9.59
N VAL A 348 6.23 6.71 -8.67
CA VAL A 348 4.82 7.02 -8.97
C VAL A 348 4.68 8.46 -9.46
N ASP A 349 5.37 9.39 -8.82
CA ASP A 349 5.40 10.80 -9.23
C ASP A 349 6.21 10.99 -10.53
N GLY A 350 7.32 10.26 -10.68
CA GLY A 350 8.14 10.24 -11.91
C GLY A 350 7.34 9.81 -13.14
N MET A 351 6.52 8.75 -13.03
CA MET A 351 5.61 8.31 -14.10
C MET A 351 4.58 9.38 -14.46
N ALA A 352 4.01 10.07 -13.46
CA ALA A 352 3.06 11.14 -13.68
C ALA A 352 3.71 12.32 -14.43
N MET A 353 4.93 12.71 -14.02
CA MET A 353 5.70 13.76 -14.70
C MET A 353 6.09 13.38 -16.12
N ALA A 354 6.60 12.16 -16.35
CA ALA A 354 6.96 11.67 -17.69
C ALA A 354 5.76 11.66 -18.64
N THR A 355 4.58 11.22 -18.15
CA THR A 355 3.35 11.24 -18.93
C THR A 355 2.91 12.67 -19.27
N GLN A 356 3.03 13.61 -18.32
CA GLN A 356 2.72 15.02 -18.54
C GLN A 356 3.68 15.70 -19.53
N TRP A 357 4.98 15.44 -19.42
CA TRP A 357 5.99 15.94 -20.37
C TRP A 357 5.74 15.43 -21.79
N SER A 358 5.47 14.12 -21.95
CA SER A 358 5.11 13.53 -23.24
C SER A 358 3.86 14.19 -23.86
N HIS A 359 2.84 14.48 -23.05
CA HIS A 359 1.65 15.22 -23.52
C HIS A 359 1.95 16.69 -23.85
N GLY A 360 2.86 17.34 -23.12
CA GLY A 360 3.33 18.68 -23.42
C GLY A 360 4.01 18.77 -24.78
N GLU A 361 4.96 17.87 -25.04
CA GLU A 361 5.69 17.82 -26.32
C GLU A 361 4.76 17.53 -27.51
N THR A 362 3.85 16.56 -27.37
CA THR A 362 2.88 16.24 -28.43
C THR A 362 1.93 17.41 -28.69
N ASN A 363 1.46 18.12 -27.65
CA ASN A 363 0.64 19.32 -27.83
C ASN A 363 1.41 20.44 -28.53
N VAL A 364 2.69 20.63 -28.22
CA VAL A 364 3.55 21.61 -28.91
C VAL A 364 3.72 21.20 -30.37
N ALA A 365 4.03 19.93 -30.64
CA ALA A 365 4.16 19.41 -32.01
C ALA A 365 2.87 19.56 -32.81
N ILE A 366 1.72 19.25 -32.22
CA ILE A 366 0.38 19.45 -32.82
C ILE A 366 0.14 20.94 -33.06
N ALA A 367 0.45 21.82 -32.11
CA ALA A 367 0.29 23.26 -32.28
C ALA A 367 1.17 23.82 -33.41
N THR A 368 2.42 23.35 -33.50
CA THR A 368 3.34 23.71 -34.58
C THR A 368 2.82 23.19 -35.92
N ALA A 369 2.40 21.92 -36.02
CA ALA A 369 1.82 21.35 -37.23
C ALA A 369 0.54 22.07 -37.66
N THR A 370 -0.36 22.37 -36.71
CA THR A 370 -1.60 23.13 -36.95
C THR A 370 -1.31 24.56 -37.38
N SER A 371 -0.23 25.18 -36.88
CA SER A 371 0.19 26.51 -37.32
C SER A 371 0.67 26.52 -38.77
N GLN A 372 1.36 25.45 -39.20
CA GLN A 372 1.77 25.27 -40.59
C GLN A 372 0.57 24.98 -41.49
N ASP A 373 -0.36 24.13 -41.05
CA ASP A 373 -1.61 23.86 -41.79
C ASP A 373 -2.46 25.13 -41.96
N SER A 374 -2.51 25.97 -40.92
CA SER A 374 -3.14 27.30 -40.99
C SER A 374 -2.50 28.21 -42.04
N SER A 375 -1.20 28.08 -42.30
CA SER A 375 -0.52 28.85 -43.35
C SER A 375 -0.88 28.34 -44.76
N GLN A 376 -0.99 27.01 -44.94
CA GLN A 376 -1.41 26.40 -46.19
C GLN A 376 -2.87 26.75 -46.52
N MET A 377 -3.74 26.72 -45.51
CA MET A 377 -5.14 27.13 -45.64
C MET A 377 -5.27 28.58 -46.13
N ARG A 378 -4.42 29.49 -45.64
CA ARG A 378 -4.39 30.89 -46.12
C ARG A 378 -3.98 30.99 -47.58
N SER A 379 -3.00 30.22 -48.02
CA SER A 379 -2.56 30.22 -49.43
C SER A 379 -3.66 29.75 -50.38
N ILE A 380 -4.39 28.68 -50.03
CA ILE A 380 -5.51 28.17 -50.84
C ILE A 380 -6.64 29.22 -50.92
N ALA A 381 -6.97 29.87 -49.80
CA ALA A 381 -7.97 30.92 -49.78
C ALA A 381 -7.60 32.14 -50.64
N ILE A 382 -6.31 32.52 -50.68
CA ILE A 382 -5.84 33.59 -51.58
C ILE A 382 -6.05 33.20 -53.03
N VAL A 383 -5.71 31.97 -53.42
CA VAL A 383 -5.90 31.46 -54.78
C VAL A 383 -7.37 31.54 -55.19
N THR A 384 -8.29 31.04 -54.36
CA THR A 384 -9.73 31.08 -54.68
C THR A 384 -10.26 32.52 -54.80
N MET A 385 -9.79 33.46 -53.97
CA MET A 385 -10.19 34.86 -54.07
C MET A 385 -9.71 35.57 -55.33
N VAL A 386 -8.57 35.16 -55.91
CA VAL A 386 -8.11 35.69 -57.20
C VAL A 386 -8.94 35.13 -58.36
N PHE A 387 -9.26 33.83 -58.33
CA PHE A 387 -9.99 33.18 -59.43
C PHE A 387 -11.49 33.47 -59.44
N LEU A 388 -12.11 33.70 -58.27
CA LEU A 388 -13.55 33.84 -58.15
C LEU A 388 -14.12 35.07 -58.91
N PRO A 389 -13.52 36.27 -58.85
CA PRO A 389 -13.96 37.42 -59.66
C PRO A 389 -13.77 37.19 -61.16
N GLY A 390 -12.63 36.58 -61.56
CA GLY A 390 -12.34 36.28 -62.96
C GLY A 390 -13.36 35.33 -63.58
N THR A 391 -13.70 34.25 -62.87
CA THR A 391 -14.72 33.29 -63.32
C THR A 391 -16.13 33.87 -63.38
N PHE A 392 -16.49 34.74 -62.43
CA PHE A 392 -17.79 35.43 -62.43
C PHE A 392 -17.96 36.30 -63.68
N PHE A 393 -16.99 37.17 -63.96
CA PHE A 393 -17.07 38.04 -65.13
C PHE A 393 -16.92 37.26 -66.44
N ALA A 394 -16.08 36.22 -66.50
CA ALA A 394 -16.02 35.33 -67.66
C ALA A 394 -17.41 34.75 -67.99
N SER A 395 -18.17 34.33 -66.97
CA SER A 395 -19.53 33.80 -67.14
C SER A 395 -20.52 34.88 -67.57
N VAL A 396 -20.50 36.05 -66.92
CA VAL A 396 -21.40 37.19 -67.25
C VAL A 396 -21.20 37.65 -68.69
N PHE A 397 -19.95 37.76 -69.15
CA PHE A 397 -19.65 38.18 -70.52
C PHE A 397 -19.79 37.04 -71.55
N SER A 398 -19.69 35.77 -71.13
CA SER A 398 -19.98 34.61 -71.98
C SER A 398 -21.45 34.47 -72.34
N MET A 399 -22.37 35.03 -71.54
CA MET A 399 -23.79 34.84 -71.77
C MET A 399 -24.35 35.69 -72.90
N THR A 400 -23.79 36.87 -73.23
CA THR A 400 -24.49 37.79 -74.17
C THR A 400 -23.66 38.85 -74.91
N PHE A 401 -22.33 39.00 -74.73
CA PHE A 401 -21.63 40.23 -75.18
C PHE A 401 -20.73 40.13 -76.43
N PHE A 402 -20.32 38.93 -76.87
CA PHE A 402 -19.52 38.75 -78.09
C PHE A 402 -20.38 38.19 -79.24
N ASN A 403 -20.74 39.03 -80.21
CA ASN A 403 -21.44 38.60 -81.41
C ASN A 403 -20.42 38.16 -82.48
N TRP A 404 -20.37 36.86 -82.79
CA TRP A 404 -19.37 36.21 -83.65
C TRP A 404 -19.83 36.05 -85.12
N SER A 405 -20.55 37.01 -85.70
CA SER A 405 -20.91 36.98 -87.13
C SER A 405 -20.10 38.00 -87.94
N PRO A 406 -18.95 37.63 -88.52
CA PRO A 406 -18.22 38.50 -89.43
C PRO A 406 -18.74 38.36 -90.86
N ASP A 407 -18.98 39.49 -91.52
CA ASP A 407 -18.90 39.57 -92.98
C ASP A 407 -17.44 39.30 -93.45
N PRO A 408 -17.20 38.77 -94.66
CA PRO A 408 -16.02 37.95 -94.97
C PRO A 408 -14.64 38.63 -95.04
N ASN A 409 -14.48 39.93 -94.76
CA ASN A 409 -13.27 40.66 -95.16
C ASN A 409 -12.55 41.49 -94.08
N GLN A 410 -12.89 41.42 -92.80
CA GLN A 410 -12.06 42.02 -91.75
C GLN A 410 -11.98 41.16 -90.48
N PRO A 411 -10.79 40.97 -89.88
CA PRO A 411 -10.65 40.27 -88.61
C PRO A 411 -11.27 41.13 -87.49
N VAL A 412 -12.49 40.78 -87.05
CA VAL A 412 -13.22 41.50 -86.00
C VAL A 412 -12.81 40.99 -84.63
N VAL A 413 -11.73 41.55 -84.11
CA VAL A 413 -11.49 41.62 -82.66
C VAL A 413 -11.97 43.02 -82.25
N SER A 414 -13.09 43.13 -81.53
CA SER A 414 -13.62 44.43 -81.12
C SER A 414 -12.60 45.18 -80.26
N GLY A 415 -12.36 46.47 -80.55
CA GLY A 415 -11.38 47.31 -79.85
C GLY A 415 -11.67 47.56 -78.36
N GLU A 416 -12.82 47.10 -77.86
CA GLU A 416 -13.31 47.31 -76.50
C GLU A 416 -13.02 46.15 -75.53
N ILE A 417 -12.27 45.13 -75.96
CA ILE A 417 -11.80 44.03 -75.08
C ILE A 417 -11.01 44.58 -73.88
N TRP A 418 -10.41 45.76 -74.01
CA TRP A 418 -9.69 46.42 -72.92
C TRP A 418 -10.60 46.78 -71.73
N ILE A 419 -11.89 47.04 -71.94
CA ILE A 419 -12.86 47.31 -70.86
C ILE A 419 -13.11 46.06 -70.02
N TYR A 420 -13.17 44.88 -70.65
CA TYR A 420 -13.26 43.60 -69.95
C TYR A 420 -12.04 43.40 -69.03
N VAL A 421 -10.83 43.61 -69.56
CA VAL A 421 -9.57 43.48 -68.80
C VAL A 421 -9.52 44.51 -67.67
N LEU A 422 -10.00 45.72 -67.90
CA LEU A 422 -10.01 46.79 -66.90
C LEU A 422 -10.96 46.51 -65.74
N ILE A 423 -12.21 46.14 -66.02
CA ILE A 423 -13.23 45.88 -64.98
C ILE A 423 -12.84 44.66 -64.15
N THR A 424 -12.40 43.59 -64.80
CA THR A 424 -11.94 42.39 -64.10
C THR A 424 -10.75 42.72 -63.20
N ALA A 425 -9.72 43.42 -63.70
CA ALA A 425 -8.57 43.82 -62.89
C ALA A 425 -8.96 44.67 -61.67
N VAL A 426 -9.83 45.68 -61.85
CA VAL A 426 -10.27 46.56 -60.76
C VAL A 426 -11.01 45.77 -59.66
N VAL A 427 -11.91 44.86 -60.02
CA VAL A 427 -12.65 44.08 -59.03
C VAL A 427 -11.73 43.08 -58.32
N THR A 428 -10.80 42.45 -59.04
CA THR A 428 -9.83 41.52 -58.41
C THR A 428 -8.96 42.26 -57.40
N ILE A 429 -8.46 43.45 -57.74
CA ILE A 429 -7.67 44.30 -56.83
C ILE A 429 -8.50 44.71 -55.61
N ALA A 430 -9.76 45.13 -55.81
CA ALA A 430 -10.65 45.52 -54.72
C ALA A 430 -10.89 44.36 -53.74
N THR A 431 -11.11 43.14 -54.24
CA THR A 431 -11.29 41.95 -53.39
C THR A 431 -10.05 41.59 -52.58
N LEU A 432 -8.85 41.71 -53.18
CA LEU A 432 -7.58 41.47 -52.49
C LEU A 432 -7.29 42.52 -51.41
N ILE A 433 -7.58 43.80 -51.69
CA ILE A 433 -7.40 44.90 -50.73
C ILE A 433 -8.34 44.72 -49.53
N LEU A 434 -9.62 44.40 -49.77
CA LEU A 434 -10.60 44.14 -48.71
C LEU A 434 -10.18 42.96 -47.84
N PHE A 435 -9.67 41.88 -48.45
CA PHE A 435 -9.19 40.70 -47.73
C PHE A 435 -7.95 40.99 -46.89
N TRP A 436 -6.96 41.70 -47.46
CA TRP A 436 -5.75 42.09 -46.74
C TRP A 436 -6.06 43.02 -45.57
N TYR A 437 -6.94 44.00 -45.78
CA TYR A 437 -7.44 44.88 -44.75
C TYR A 437 -8.15 44.10 -43.63
N PHE A 438 -9.01 43.13 -43.98
CA PHE A 438 -9.69 42.28 -43.01
C PHE A 438 -8.74 41.41 -42.19
N ILE A 439 -7.74 40.78 -42.82
CA ILE A 439 -6.72 39.98 -42.13
C ILE A 439 -5.88 40.85 -41.19
N LEU A 440 -5.38 41.98 -41.67
CA LEU A 440 -4.57 42.88 -40.84
C LEU A 440 -5.37 43.48 -39.68
N HIS A 441 -6.63 43.83 -39.92
CA HIS A 441 -7.47 44.38 -38.88
C HIS A 441 -7.81 43.33 -37.81
N ARG A 442 -8.07 42.07 -38.20
CA ARG A 442 -8.22 40.96 -37.25
C ARG A 442 -6.93 40.63 -36.50
N SER A 443 -5.76 40.80 -37.11
CA SER A 443 -4.47 40.54 -36.44
C SER A 443 -4.17 41.51 -35.29
N LYS A 444 -4.72 42.73 -35.32
CA LYS A 444 -4.59 43.72 -34.23
C LYS A 444 -5.49 43.43 -33.03
N ASN A 445 -6.51 42.57 -33.18
CA ASN A 445 -7.46 42.22 -32.13
C ASN A 445 -7.17 40.87 -31.45
N LYS A 446 -5.92 40.36 -31.49
CA LYS A 446 -5.52 39.28 -30.58
C LYS A 446 -5.35 39.88 -29.18
N PRO A 447 -6.15 39.52 -28.16
CA PRO A 447 -5.78 39.85 -26.79
C PRO A 447 -4.43 39.18 -26.50
N ARG A 448 -3.45 39.98 -26.03
CA ARG A 448 -2.25 39.47 -25.38
C ARG A 448 -2.72 38.56 -24.24
N LYS A 449 -2.51 37.25 -24.35
CA LYS A 449 -2.66 36.38 -23.19
C LYS A 449 -1.48 36.67 -22.26
N LEU A 450 -1.80 37.31 -21.13
CA LEU A 450 -1.00 37.33 -19.92
C LEU A 450 -0.67 35.89 -19.53
N GLY A 451 0.59 35.65 -19.19
CA GLY A 451 1.10 34.39 -18.69
C GLY A 451 2.59 34.47 -18.37
N ASP A 452 3.07 35.64 -17.91
CA ASP A 452 4.25 35.72 -17.06
C ASP A 452 3.75 35.53 -15.62
N GLU A 453 3.60 34.27 -15.21
CA GLU A 453 3.73 33.88 -13.81
C GLU A 453 4.84 32.84 -13.75
N ALA A 454 6.06 33.36 -13.72
CA ALA A 454 7.25 32.68 -13.23
C ALA A 454 7.95 33.67 -12.29
N VAL A 455 7.56 33.63 -11.01
CA VAL A 455 8.47 33.73 -9.85
C VAL A 455 7.89 32.83 -8.77
#